data_AF-A0A966R2L3-F1
#
_entry.id   AF-A0A966R2L3-F1
#
_cell.length_a   1.000
_cell.length_b   1.000
_cell.length_c   1.000
_cell.angle_alpha   90.00
_cell.angle_beta   90.00
_cell.angle_gamma   90.00
#
_symmetry.space_group_name_H-M   'P 1'
#
loop_
_entity.id
_entity.type
_entity.pdbx_description
1 polymer ?
#
loop_
_entity_poly.entity_id
_entity_poly.type
_entity_poly.pdbx_seq_one_letter_code
_entity_poly.pdbx_strand_id
1 'polypeptide(L)'
;MLTSIFYGSSANAAQLTNRSATISTSNISSTGVQVIFGFTIPTSASANVQSLTYHFCTTALGTCTLPTGLDARTSTTHVAQTGFPANATAFAPRTPVAASPNGGDARNAYALLSTNANNGVIVAYQVVQDGATGGRLKVPGVTCTGSSILDAGSSSNDQCFNSSTTQTALANGVEEFGMTIGGVACFNVPTAVNGGYTCDYSTGTVNLRPQSGYIGGTFVPGTSGTYDTTTGFAWQQTGAAVTIASSAASTIKVVASEALIIRFGAAAGVVTPTGSYTTSVDFIATPT
;
A
#
# COMPACT_ATOMS: atom_id res chain seq x y z
N MET A 1 -47.59 19.79 12.29
CA MET A 1 -47.25 18.36 12.42
C MET A 1 -46.24 18.06 11.31
N LEU A 2 -44.93 18.03 11.62
CA LEU A 2 -43.89 17.75 10.63
C LEU A 2 -43.60 16.24 10.64
N THR A 3 -43.88 15.57 9.53
CA THR A 3 -43.53 14.16 9.34
C THR A 3 -42.11 14.09 8.80
N SER A 4 -41.16 13.66 9.64
CA SER A 4 -39.78 13.44 9.24
C SER A 4 -39.68 12.17 8.39
N ILE A 5 -39.27 12.28 7.13
CA ILE A 5 -39.02 11.15 6.24
C ILE A 5 -37.57 10.73 6.42
N PHE A 6 -37.34 9.66 7.18
CA PHE A 6 -36.02 9.02 7.28
C PHE A 6 -35.79 8.15 6.04
N TYR A 7 -34.98 8.65 5.09
CA TYR A 7 -34.38 7.82 4.06
C TYR A 7 -33.24 7.00 4.69
N GLY A 8 -33.55 5.81 5.18
CA GLY A 8 -32.54 4.84 5.57
C GLY A 8 -31.87 4.27 4.32
N SER A 9 -30.66 4.73 3.99
CA SER A 9 -29.83 4.07 2.99
C SER A 9 -29.20 2.82 3.61
N SER A 10 -29.63 1.63 3.17
CA SER A 10 -28.98 0.37 3.53
C SER A 10 -27.76 0.15 2.63
N ALA A 11 -26.57 0.18 3.23
CA ALA A 11 -25.35 -0.27 2.55
C ALA A 11 -25.25 -1.80 2.71
N ASN A 12 -25.64 -2.56 1.68
CA ASN A 12 -25.36 -3.99 1.63
C ASN A 12 -23.94 -4.17 1.11
N ALA A 13 -22.95 -4.30 2.01
CA ALA A 13 -21.64 -4.80 1.62
C ALA A 13 -21.82 -6.25 1.13
N ALA A 14 -21.53 -6.49 -0.14
CA ALA A 14 -21.65 -7.80 -0.76
C ALA A 14 -20.67 -8.76 -0.06
N GLN A 15 -21.19 -9.68 0.77
CA GLN A 15 -20.38 -10.60 1.56
C GLN A 15 -20.04 -11.86 0.78
N LEU A 16 -18.77 -12.32 0.85
CA LEU A 16 -18.41 -13.66 0.39
C LEU A 16 -19.11 -14.72 1.25
N THR A 17 -19.94 -15.56 0.62
CA THR A 17 -20.64 -16.67 1.27
C THR A 17 -19.97 -18.00 0.93
N ASN A 18 -20.37 -19.09 1.61
CA ASN A 18 -19.90 -20.45 1.36
C ASN A 18 -18.36 -20.58 1.32
N ARG A 19 -17.68 -19.94 2.26
CA ARG A 19 -16.22 -19.93 2.37
C ARG A 19 -15.71 -21.30 2.86
N SER A 20 -14.76 -21.88 2.14
CA SER A 20 -14.10 -23.15 2.48
C SER A 20 -12.60 -23.08 2.19
N ALA A 21 -11.83 -23.88 2.92
CA ALA A 21 -10.42 -24.14 2.65
C ALA A 21 -10.18 -25.66 2.74
N THR A 22 -9.58 -26.24 1.70
CA THR A 22 -9.27 -27.68 1.62
C THR A 22 -7.79 -27.85 1.36
N ILE A 23 -7.14 -28.75 2.11
CA ILE A 23 -5.71 -29.04 1.98
C ILE A 23 -5.58 -30.39 1.26
N SER A 24 -4.79 -30.45 0.18
CA SER A 24 -4.68 -31.67 -0.65
C SER A 24 -3.98 -32.83 0.05
N THR A 25 -3.06 -32.54 0.97
CA THR A 25 -2.39 -33.52 1.84
C THR A 25 -1.98 -32.87 3.15
N SER A 26 -2.20 -33.55 4.27
CA SER A 26 -1.88 -33.06 5.61
C SER A 26 -0.74 -33.83 6.28
N ASN A 27 0.00 -34.66 5.52
CA ASN A 27 1.12 -35.41 6.08
C ASN A 27 2.26 -34.45 6.45
N ILE A 28 2.91 -34.75 7.57
CA ILE A 28 4.12 -34.03 7.98
C ILE A 28 5.18 -34.14 6.88
N SER A 29 5.85 -33.04 6.58
CA SER A 29 6.90 -32.95 5.55
C SER A 29 6.45 -33.21 4.11
N SER A 30 5.13 -33.21 3.82
CA SER A 30 4.65 -33.23 2.44
C SER A 30 5.11 -31.99 1.66
N THR A 31 5.66 -32.21 0.46
CA THR A 31 5.94 -31.14 -0.50
C THR A 31 4.81 -31.01 -1.52
N GLY A 32 4.60 -29.82 -2.10
CA GLY A 32 3.56 -29.63 -3.13
C GLY A 32 2.13 -29.65 -2.57
N VAL A 33 1.96 -29.32 -1.29
CA VAL A 33 0.65 -29.20 -0.66
C VAL A 33 -0.14 -28.07 -1.33
N GLN A 34 -1.34 -28.38 -1.80
CA GLN A 34 -2.25 -27.40 -2.38
C GLN A 34 -3.29 -27.04 -1.34
N VAL A 35 -3.52 -25.74 -1.16
CA VAL A 35 -4.65 -25.21 -0.38
C VAL A 35 -5.65 -24.63 -1.37
N ILE A 36 -6.82 -25.25 -1.44
CA ILE A 36 -7.92 -24.87 -2.32
C ILE A 36 -8.89 -24.03 -1.51
N PHE A 37 -9.12 -22.79 -1.94
CA PHE A 37 -10.09 -21.90 -1.33
C PHE A 37 -11.36 -21.85 -2.17
N GLY A 38 -12.49 -22.22 -1.57
CA GLY A 38 -13.82 -22.08 -2.17
C GLY A 38 -14.59 -20.92 -1.55
N PHE A 39 -15.31 -20.15 -2.37
CA PHE A 39 -16.24 -19.13 -1.90
C PHE A 39 -17.25 -18.80 -3.00
N THR A 40 -18.37 -18.21 -2.61
CA THR A 40 -19.38 -17.68 -3.54
C THR A 40 -19.28 -16.17 -3.57
N ILE A 41 -19.08 -15.62 -4.77
CA ILE A 41 -19.12 -14.18 -5.03
C ILE A 41 -20.59 -13.77 -5.18
N PRO A 42 -21.06 -12.70 -4.52
CA PRO A 42 -22.40 -12.17 -4.70
C PRO A 42 -22.68 -11.82 -6.17
N THR A 43 -23.82 -12.24 -6.70
CA THR A 43 -24.18 -12.15 -8.13
C THR A 43 -24.64 -10.76 -8.58
N SER A 44 -24.47 -9.71 -7.77
CA SER A 44 -24.72 -8.35 -8.23
C SER A 44 -23.78 -8.03 -9.39
N ALA A 45 -24.32 -7.48 -10.49
CA ALA A 45 -23.62 -7.22 -11.77
C ALA A 45 -22.36 -6.32 -11.68
N SER A 46 -21.98 -5.88 -10.49
CA SER A 46 -20.81 -5.04 -10.20
C SER A 46 -19.80 -5.70 -9.24
N ALA A 47 -19.98 -6.97 -8.86
CA ALA A 47 -19.07 -7.69 -7.96
C ALA A 47 -17.80 -8.16 -8.70
N ASN A 48 -16.93 -7.22 -9.04
CA ASN A 48 -15.59 -7.52 -9.49
C ASN A 48 -14.71 -7.89 -8.28
N VAL A 49 -14.17 -9.10 -8.26
CA VAL A 49 -13.13 -9.47 -7.29
C VAL A 49 -11.79 -8.92 -7.81
N GLN A 50 -11.35 -7.82 -7.22
CA GLN A 50 -10.10 -7.14 -7.62
C GLN A 50 -8.86 -7.73 -6.91
N SER A 51 -9.02 -8.20 -5.67
CA SER A 51 -7.95 -8.79 -4.88
C SER A 51 -8.48 -9.77 -3.84
N LEU A 52 -7.72 -10.81 -3.54
CA LEU A 52 -7.93 -11.69 -2.40
C LEU A 52 -6.64 -11.81 -1.60
N THR A 53 -6.74 -11.71 -0.29
CA THR A 53 -5.62 -11.91 0.64
C THR A 53 -5.94 -13.11 1.51
N TYR A 54 -5.03 -14.07 1.54
CA TYR A 54 -5.11 -15.24 2.41
C TYR A 54 -4.16 -15.07 3.58
N HIS A 55 -4.67 -15.23 4.80
CA HIS A 55 -3.85 -15.25 6.01
C HIS A 55 -3.81 -16.67 6.57
N PHE A 56 -2.61 -17.22 6.67
CA PHE A 56 -2.37 -18.50 7.31
C PHE A 56 -1.92 -18.24 8.74
N CYS A 57 -2.79 -18.57 9.69
CA CYS A 57 -2.57 -18.34 11.11
C CYS A 57 -2.73 -19.65 11.89
N THR A 58 -1.93 -19.84 12.93
CA THR A 58 -2.12 -20.95 13.88
C THR A 58 -3.36 -20.78 14.76
N THR A 59 -3.88 -19.54 14.88
CA THR A 59 -5.07 -19.20 15.66
C THR A 59 -6.08 -18.46 14.77
N ALA A 60 -7.36 -18.80 14.92
CA ALA A 60 -8.45 -18.18 14.15
C ALA A 60 -8.78 -16.74 14.62
N LEU A 61 -8.39 -16.39 15.84
CA LEU A 61 -8.59 -15.08 16.47
C LEU A 61 -7.33 -14.73 17.29
N GLY A 62 -6.89 -13.47 17.22
CA GLY A 62 -5.70 -12.96 17.93
C GLY A 62 -4.47 -12.80 17.05
N THR A 63 -3.28 -12.85 17.65
CA THR A 63 -2.00 -12.69 16.94
C THR A 63 -1.81 -13.81 15.93
N CYS A 64 -1.84 -13.45 14.64
CA CYS A 64 -1.61 -14.40 13.55
C CYS A 64 -0.12 -14.77 13.50
N THR A 65 0.21 -15.97 13.97
CA THR A 65 1.54 -16.56 13.72
C THR A 65 1.44 -17.55 12.58
N LEU A 66 2.37 -17.44 11.64
CA LEU A 66 2.48 -18.36 10.51
C LEU A 66 2.82 -19.77 11.05
N PRO A 67 2.09 -20.83 10.66
CA PRO A 67 2.42 -22.19 11.08
C PRO A 67 3.86 -22.58 10.70
N THR A 68 4.59 -23.18 11.64
CA THR A 68 5.94 -23.69 11.39
C THR A 68 5.96 -24.66 10.21
N GLY A 69 6.84 -24.43 9.25
CA GLY A 69 6.97 -25.26 8.04
C GLY A 69 6.04 -24.90 6.89
N LEU A 70 5.10 -23.95 7.09
CA LEU A 70 4.34 -23.35 6.00
C LEU A 70 4.99 -22.02 5.60
N ASP A 71 5.59 -21.94 4.43
CA ASP A 71 5.96 -20.66 3.82
C ASP A 71 5.14 -20.42 2.55
N ALA A 72 3.97 -19.81 2.71
CA ALA A 72 3.14 -19.44 1.56
C ALA A 72 3.74 -18.28 0.73
N ARG A 73 4.77 -17.59 1.24
CA ARG A 73 5.44 -16.48 0.54
C ARG A 73 6.39 -16.97 -0.55
N THR A 74 6.92 -18.19 -0.41
CA THR A 74 7.78 -18.84 -1.40
C THR A 74 6.98 -19.61 -2.45
N SER A 75 5.65 -19.70 -2.30
CA SER A 75 4.78 -20.29 -3.31
C SER A 75 4.73 -19.41 -4.55
N THR A 76 5.51 -19.76 -5.56
CA THR A 76 5.54 -19.06 -6.85
C THR A 76 4.51 -19.61 -7.84
N THR A 77 3.50 -20.35 -7.39
CA THR A 77 2.56 -20.99 -8.31
C THR A 77 1.15 -20.97 -7.76
N HIS A 78 0.36 -20.03 -8.28
CA HIS A 78 -1.08 -20.13 -8.24
C HIS A 78 -1.53 -21.20 -9.25
N VAL A 79 -1.98 -22.36 -8.77
CA VAL A 79 -2.20 -23.56 -9.60
C VAL A 79 -3.33 -23.35 -10.61
N ALA A 80 -4.50 -22.91 -10.15
CA ALA A 80 -5.66 -22.65 -11.00
C ALA A 80 -6.67 -21.73 -10.29
N GLN A 81 -7.46 -20.99 -11.08
CA GLN A 81 -8.66 -20.28 -10.63
C GLN A 81 -9.82 -20.62 -11.56
N THR A 82 -11.01 -20.77 -11.01
CA THR A 82 -12.24 -21.00 -11.76
C THR A 82 -13.36 -20.12 -11.20
N GLY A 83 -14.29 -19.67 -12.05
CA GLY A 83 -15.45 -18.89 -11.60
C GLY A 83 -15.17 -17.43 -11.24
N PHE A 84 -13.97 -16.90 -11.51
CA PHE A 84 -13.69 -15.47 -11.38
C PHE A 84 -14.27 -14.69 -12.58
N PRO A 85 -14.76 -13.45 -12.37
CA PRO A 85 -15.13 -12.55 -13.47
C PRO A 85 -13.97 -12.36 -14.46
N ALA A 86 -14.27 -12.15 -15.75
CA ALA A 86 -13.33 -12.21 -16.88
C ALA A 86 -12.12 -11.26 -16.83
N ASN A 87 -12.10 -10.34 -15.85
CA ASN A 87 -11.07 -9.33 -15.60
C ASN A 87 -10.09 -9.69 -14.46
N ALA A 88 -10.26 -10.82 -13.77
CA ALA A 88 -9.28 -11.28 -12.79
C ALA A 88 -8.31 -12.27 -13.45
N THR A 89 -7.11 -11.80 -13.81
CA THR A 89 -6.03 -12.67 -14.30
C THR A 89 -5.38 -13.43 -13.15
N ALA A 90 -4.89 -14.64 -13.41
CA ALA A 90 -4.14 -15.44 -12.43
C ALA A 90 -3.02 -14.62 -11.76
N PHE A 91 -2.94 -14.69 -10.44
CA PHE A 91 -1.94 -13.96 -9.67
C PHE A 91 -0.53 -14.51 -9.99
N ALA A 92 0.29 -13.71 -10.67
CA ALA A 92 1.68 -14.03 -10.94
C ALA A 92 2.56 -13.68 -9.71
N PRO A 93 3.50 -14.56 -9.31
CA PRO A 93 4.52 -14.22 -8.32
C PRO A 93 5.39 -13.09 -8.86
N ARG A 94 5.72 -12.14 -8.01
CA ARG A 94 6.56 -11.01 -8.40
C ARG A 94 8.01 -11.30 -8.03
N THR A 95 8.90 -11.25 -9.02
CA THR A 95 10.35 -11.22 -8.81
C THR A 95 10.77 -9.86 -8.23
N PRO A 96 11.95 -9.77 -7.56
CA PRO A 96 12.56 -8.49 -7.22
C PRO A 96 12.64 -7.57 -8.44
N VAL A 97 12.50 -6.27 -8.18
CA VAL A 97 12.38 -5.22 -9.18
C VAL A 97 13.64 -5.13 -10.05
N ALA A 98 13.47 -5.06 -11.37
CA ALA A 98 14.56 -4.72 -12.29
C ALA A 98 14.93 -3.24 -12.13
N ALA A 99 16.23 -2.96 -12.01
CA ALA A 99 16.81 -1.65 -11.75
C ALA A 99 16.27 -0.54 -12.68
N SER A 100 15.30 0.24 -12.21
CA SER A 100 15.16 1.63 -12.66
C SER A 100 16.11 2.47 -11.81
N PRO A 101 16.96 3.33 -12.40
CA PRO A 101 18.05 3.97 -11.67
C PRO A 101 17.58 4.92 -10.57
N ASN A 102 16.32 5.43 -10.60
CA ASN A 102 15.75 6.30 -9.56
C ASN A 102 14.20 6.27 -9.57
N GLY A 103 13.55 6.43 -8.41
CA GLY A 103 12.11 6.76 -8.33
C GLY A 103 11.11 5.61 -8.17
N GLY A 104 11.55 4.45 -7.66
CA GLY A 104 10.70 3.27 -7.42
C GLY A 104 10.53 2.38 -8.65
N ASP A 105 9.83 1.25 -8.51
CA ASP A 105 9.69 0.21 -9.53
C ASP A 105 8.75 0.56 -10.70
N ALA A 106 8.48 1.86 -10.90
CA ALA A 106 7.44 2.42 -11.75
C ALA A 106 6.02 1.91 -11.42
N ARG A 107 5.82 1.19 -10.30
CA ARG A 107 4.52 0.68 -9.89
C ARG A 107 3.99 1.47 -8.71
N ASN A 108 2.67 1.48 -8.64
CA ASN A 108 1.95 2.07 -7.52
C ASN A 108 1.35 0.96 -6.65
N ALA A 109 1.32 1.20 -5.35
CA ALA A 109 0.44 0.53 -4.42
C ALA A 109 -0.93 1.23 -4.39
N TYR A 110 -1.99 0.48 -4.11
CA TYR A 110 -3.35 0.99 -4.05
C TYR A 110 -3.98 0.60 -2.71
N ALA A 111 -4.58 1.56 -2.02
CA ALA A 111 -5.42 1.34 -0.86
C ALA A 111 -6.85 1.79 -1.21
N LEU A 112 -7.76 0.83 -1.36
CA LEU A 112 -9.17 1.11 -1.64
C LEU A 112 -9.91 1.44 -0.34
N LEU A 113 -10.58 2.59 -0.30
CA LEU A 113 -11.29 3.07 0.87
C LEU A 113 -12.78 3.25 0.58
N SER A 114 -13.62 2.79 1.51
CA SER A 114 -15.07 3.02 1.51
C SER A 114 -15.56 3.16 2.93
N THR A 115 -16.15 4.30 3.27
CA THR A 115 -16.68 4.59 4.59
C THR A 115 -17.78 5.63 4.54
N ASN A 116 -18.84 5.41 5.30
CA ASN A 116 -19.97 6.33 5.48
C ASN A 116 -19.82 7.20 6.73
N ALA A 117 -18.59 7.36 7.23
CA ALA A 117 -18.32 8.17 8.42
C ALA A 117 -18.69 9.64 8.19
N ASN A 118 -19.55 10.16 9.07
CA ASN A 118 -20.12 11.50 8.92
C ASN A 118 -19.09 12.63 9.10
N ASN A 119 -18.07 12.46 9.96
CA ASN A 119 -17.01 13.47 10.09
C ASN A 119 -15.78 13.15 9.23
N GLY A 120 -15.82 12.05 8.48
CA GLY A 120 -14.86 11.69 7.45
C GLY A 120 -13.95 10.55 7.84
N VAL A 121 -12.78 10.51 7.22
CA VAL A 121 -11.78 9.49 7.46
C VAL A 121 -10.39 10.10 7.40
N ILE A 122 -9.51 9.55 8.22
CA ILE A 122 -8.08 9.80 8.16
C ILE A 122 -7.40 8.52 7.69
N VAL A 123 -6.52 8.64 6.72
CA VAL A 123 -5.59 7.59 6.31
C VAL A 123 -4.21 7.98 6.79
N ALA A 124 -3.62 7.13 7.62
CA ALA A 124 -2.28 7.28 8.14
C ALA A 124 -1.42 6.08 7.75
N TYR A 125 -0.11 6.27 7.76
CA TYR A 125 0.83 5.15 7.85
C TYR A 125 1.55 5.19 9.18
N GLN A 126 1.91 4.02 9.68
CA GLN A 126 2.74 3.86 10.86
C GLN A 126 3.85 2.88 10.52
N VAL A 127 5.09 3.31 10.70
CA VAL A 127 6.21 2.41 10.42
C VAL A 127 6.44 1.47 11.60
N VAL A 128 6.47 0.18 11.32
CA VAL A 128 6.76 -0.84 12.33
C VAL A 128 8.22 -0.69 12.76
N GLN A 129 8.43 -0.48 14.05
CA GLN A 129 9.75 -0.25 14.60
C GLN A 129 10.51 -1.57 14.76
N ASP A 130 11.72 -1.65 14.23
CA ASP A 130 12.64 -2.78 14.44
C ASP A 130 13.77 -2.38 15.40
N GLY A 131 13.40 -2.14 16.66
CA GLY A 131 14.32 -1.78 17.74
C GLY A 131 15.06 -0.45 17.54
N ALA A 132 16.37 -0.44 17.81
CA ALA A 132 17.21 0.77 17.83
C ALA A 132 17.39 1.47 16.47
N THR A 133 16.89 0.86 15.39
CA THR A 133 17.06 1.34 14.01
C THR A 133 15.90 2.16 13.48
N GLY A 134 14.79 2.16 14.21
CA GLY A 134 13.53 2.74 13.76
C GLY A 134 12.96 2.08 12.50
N GLY A 135 12.10 2.81 11.80
CA GLY A 135 11.37 2.36 10.62
C GLY A 135 12.12 2.46 9.28
N ARG A 136 13.45 2.37 9.27
CA ARG A 136 14.25 2.63 8.06
C ARG A 136 14.15 1.52 7.03
N LEU A 137 14.41 1.86 5.76
CA LEU A 137 14.66 0.87 4.72
C LEU A 137 16.09 0.33 4.90
N LYS A 138 16.23 -0.97 5.18
CA LYS A 138 17.53 -1.57 5.55
C LYS A 138 17.64 -3.03 5.13
N VAL A 139 18.86 -3.56 5.10
CA VAL A 139 19.07 -5.01 5.00
C VAL A 139 18.50 -5.69 6.26
N PRO A 140 17.73 -6.79 6.11
CA PRO A 140 17.20 -7.52 7.27
C PRO A 140 18.27 -7.92 8.28
N GLY A 141 18.01 -7.70 9.57
CA GLY A 141 18.93 -8.06 10.66
C GLY A 141 20.03 -7.04 10.95
N VAL A 142 20.13 -5.95 10.17
CA VAL A 142 21.13 -4.90 10.42
C VAL A 142 20.62 -3.85 11.41
N THR A 143 21.55 -3.37 12.25
CA THR A 143 21.33 -2.21 13.11
C THR A 143 21.84 -0.92 12.46
N CYS A 144 20.94 -0.06 11.99
CA CYS A 144 21.23 1.31 11.57
C CYS A 144 21.50 2.20 12.78
N THR A 145 22.77 2.50 13.09
CA THR A 145 23.14 3.47 14.12
C THR A 145 23.55 4.79 13.49
N GLY A 146 22.73 5.83 13.65
CA GLY A 146 23.03 7.19 13.15
C GLY A 146 21.77 7.98 12.84
N SER A 147 21.64 9.21 13.36
CA SER A 147 20.40 10.01 13.30
C SER A 147 20.29 11.00 12.13
N SER A 148 21.26 11.08 11.21
CA SER A 148 21.29 12.11 10.17
C SER A 148 22.02 11.59 8.94
N ILE A 149 21.38 11.49 7.76
CA ILE A 149 21.45 12.44 6.63
C ILE A 149 22.85 12.72 6.05
N LEU A 150 23.94 12.49 6.76
CA LEU A 150 25.29 12.68 6.23
C LEU A 150 26.24 11.69 6.88
N ASP A 151 26.43 10.55 6.23
CA ASP A 151 27.76 9.95 6.19
C ASP A 151 28.21 9.83 4.74
N ALA A 152 28.15 10.97 4.02
CA ALA A 152 28.77 11.16 2.71
C ALA A 152 30.33 11.05 2.74
N GLY A 153 30.89 10.42 3.78
CA GLY A 153 32.33 10.29 4.02
C GLY A 153 32.77 9.12 4.91
N SER A 154 31.88 8.36 5.57
CA SER A 154 32.30 7.28 6.46
C SER A 154 31.78 5.91 6.03
N SER A 155 32.67 5.14 5.41
CA SER A 155 32.60 3.69 5.19
C SER A 155 31.55 3.18 4.19
N SER A 156 32.06 2.45 3.20
CA SER A 156 31.36 1.68 2.17
C SER A 156 30.49 0.51 2.69
N ASN A 157 29.93 0.63 3.90
CA ASN A 157 29.23 -0.42 4.63
C ASN A 157 27.84 0.02 5.14
N ASP A 158 27.30 1.15 4.70
CA ASP A 158 25.97 1.58 5.15
C ASP A 158 24.88 0.70 4.53
N GLN A 159 24.34 -0.24 5.31
CA GLN A 159 23.27 -1.15 4.87
C GLN A 159 21.87 -0.60 5.17
N CYS A 160 21.75 0.72 5.33
CA CYS A 160 20.54 1.42 5.71
C CYS A 160 20.34 2.68 4.88
N PHE A 161 19.20 2.82 4.20
CA PHE A 161 18.88 4.06 3.49
C PHE A 161 18.56 5.21 4.46
N ASN A 162 19.03 6.41 4.12
CA ASN A 162 18.51 7.62 4.74
C ASN A 162 17.02 7.80 4.41
N SER A 163 16.27 8.29 5.38
CA SER A 163 14.86 8.60 5.20
C SER A 163 14.69 10.06 4.80
N SER A 164 13.90 10.30 3.76
CA SER A 164 13.48 11.65 3.37
C SER A 164 12.48 12.20 4.40
N THR A 165 12.91 12.79 5.50
CA THR A 165 12.00 13.19 6.60
C THR A 165 11.06 14.35 6.23
N THR A 166 11.38 15.07 5.16
CA THR A 166 10.59 16.16 4.58
C THR A 166 10.39 15.89 3.10
N GLN A 167 9.28 16.32 2.53
CA GLN A 167 9.02 16.04 1.13
C GLN A 167 10.04 16.73 0.22
N THR A 168 10.89 15.93 -0.42
CA THR A 168 11.91 16.41 -1.37
C THR A 168 12.14 15.39 -2.48
N ALA A 169 12.54 15.89 -3.66
CA ALA A 169 12.93 15.03 -4.77
C ALA A 169 14.16 14.21 -4.37
N LEU A 170 14.13 12.91 -4.69
CA LEU A 170 15.28 12.04 -4.46
C LEU A 170 16.38 12.38 -5.47
N ALA A 171 17.51 12.85 -4.97
CA ALA A 171 18.64 13.26 -5.81
C ALA A 171 19.47 12.05 -6.26
N ASN A 172 19.90 12.06 -7.51
CA ASN A 172 20.74 10.99 -8.04
C ASN A 172 22.09 10.94 -7.31
N GLY A 173 22.53 9.75 -6.91
CA GLY A 173 23.78 9.55 -6.18
C GLY A 173 23.71 9.95 -4.70
N VAL A 174 22.54 10.36 -4.20
CA VAL A 174 22.27 10.53 -2.78
C VAL A 174 21.44 9.34 -2.31
N GLU A 175 21.90 8.65 -1.28
CA GLU A 175 21.16 7.53 -0.72
C GLU A 175 19.97 8.04 0.10
N GLU A 176 18.76 7.83 -0.40
CA GLU A 176 17.53 8.30 0.24
C GLU A 176 16.33 7.45 -0.16
N PHE A 177 15.38 7.29 0.77
CA PHE A 177 14.14 6.56 0.60
C PHE A 177 12.93 7.37 1.09
N GLY A 178 11.79 7.20 0.42
CA GLY A 178 10.51 7.58 1.00
C GLY A 178 9.30 7.20 0.20
N MET A 179 8.18 7.82 0.55
CA MET A 179 6.86 7.56 0.00
C MET A 179 6.22 8.86 -0.47
N THR A 180 5.37 8.75 -1.49
CA THR A 180 4.53 9.85 -1.96
C THR A 180 3.16 9.31 -2.37
N ILE A 181 2.16 10.18 -2.42
CA ILE A 181 0.83 9.87 -2.91
C ILE A 181 0.80 10.21 -4.39
N GLY A 182 0.60 9.17 -5.18
CA GLY A 182 0.46 9.24 -6.62
C GLY A 182 -0.90 9.77 -7.07
N GLY A 183 -1.90 9.63 -6.20
CA GLY A 183 -3.19 10.28 -6.38
C GLY A 183 -4.35 9.60 -5.67
N VAL A 184 -5.57 10.02 -5.97
CA VAL A 184 -6.81 9.48 -5.40
C VAL A 184 -7.82 9.23 -6.51
N ALA A 185 -8.37 8.02 -6.55
CA ALA A 185 -9.37 7.56 -7.52
C ALA A 185 -9.02 7.88 -8.99
N CYS A 186 -7.73 7.81 -9.33
CA CYS A 186 -7.30 8.01 -10.70
C CYS A 186 -7.61 6.75 -11.50
N PHE A 187 -8.71 6.77 -12.25
CA PHE A 187 -9.06 5.70 -13.18
C PHE A 187 -8.23 5.91 -14.46
N ASN A 188 -7.53 4.85 -14.93
CA ASN A 188 -6.60 4.84 -16.08
C ASN A 188 -5.12 5.20 -15.79
N VAL A 189 -4.64 5.00 -14.56
CA VAL A 189 -3.20 5.04 -14.30
C VAL A 189 -2.54 3.82 -14.93
N PRO A 190 -1.59 3.97 -15.87
CA PRO A 190 -0.88 2.82 -16.41
C PRO A 190 -0.14 2.09 -15.29
N THR A 191 -0.15 0.76 -15.33
CA THR A 191 0.45 -0.11 -14.30
C THR A 191 1.97 0.06 -14.16
N ALA A 192 2.60 0.71 -15.14
CA ALA A 192 4.00 1.12 -15.14
C ALA A 192 4.12 2.50 -15.79
N VAL A 193 4.50 3.52 -15.02
CA VAL A 193 4.77 4.85 -15.57
C VAL A 193 6.07 5.41 -15.00
N ASN A 194 7.08 5.46 -15.87
CA ASN A 194 8.28 6.29 -15.66
C ASN A 194 8.00 7.77 -15.98
N GLY A 195 6.91 8.07 -16.71
CA GLY A 195 6.38 9.42 -16.90
C GLY A 195 5.21 9.69 -15.94
N GLY A 196 4.94 10.95 -15.63
CA GLY A 196 3.78 11.30 -14.79
C GLY A 196 2.44 10.80 -15.37
N TYR A 197 1.39 10.78 -14.54
CA TYR A 197 0.02 10.52 -14.98
C TYR A 197 -0.94 11.53 -14.39
N THR A 198 -2.02 11.83 -15.11
CA THR A 198 -3.00 12.81 -14.66
C THR A 198 -4.09 12.14 -13.85
N CYS A 199 -4.42 12.78 -12.74
CA CYS A 199 -5.53 12.42 -11.88
C CYS A 199 -6.56 13.56 -11.91
N ASP A 200 -7.83 13.23 -12.10
CA ASP A 200 -8.90 14.21 -12.02
C ASP A 200 -9.44 14.27 -10.59
N TYR A 201 -9.36 15.46 -9.99
CA TYR A 201 -9.87 15.73 -8.65
C TYR A 201 -10.89 16.86 -8.62
N SER A 202 -11.49 17.15 -9.79
CA SER A 202 -12.58 18.11 -9.92
C SER A 202 -13.62 17.93 -8.81
N THR A 203 -14.22 19.02 -8.35
CA THR A 203 -15.15 18.99 -7.22
C THR A 203 -16.28 18.00 -7.47
N GLY A 204 -16.51 17.09 -6.52
CA GLY A 204 -17.56 16.06 -6.60
C GLY A 204 -17.13 14.70 -7.14
N THR A 205 -15.88 14.54 -7.60
CA THR A 205 -15.37 13.23 -8.07
C THR A 205 -14.67 12.42 -6.97
N VAL A 206 -14.10 13.10 -5.98
CA VAL A 206 -13.33 12.49 -4.88
C VAL A 206 -13.46 13.30 -3.59
N ASN A 207 -13.58 12.59 -2.46
CA ASN A 207 -13.72 13.16 -1.13
C ASN A 207 -12.44 13.03 -0.31
N LEU A 208 -11.64 11.99 -0.52
CA LEU A 208 -10.35 11.80 0.10
C LEU A 208 -9.31 12.74 -0.53
N ARG A 209 -8.56 13.46 0.31
CA ARG A 209 -7.53 14.43 -0.11
C ARG A 209 -6.18 14.07 0.50
N PRO A 210 -5.09 13.99 -0.27
CA PRO A 210 -3.76 13.76 0.28
C PRO A 210 -3.26 14.99 1.05
N GLN A 211 -2.38 14.76 2.02
CA GLN A 211 -1.72 15.79 2.81
C GLN A 211 -0.57 16.42 2.02
N SER A 212 -0.37 17.73 2.17
CA SER A 212 0.58 18.51 1.37
C SER A 212 2.02 17.99 1.40
N GLY A 213 2.48 17.41 2.52
CA GLY A 213 3.82 16.83 2.66
C GLY A 213 4.01 15.44 2.04
N TYR A 214 3.01 14.93 1.32
CA TYR A 214 3.04 13.62 0.68
C TYR A 214 2.48 13.66 -0.74
N ILE A 215 2.36 14.82 -1.38
CA ILE A 215 1.78 14.90 -2.74
C ILE A 215 2.88 14.74 -3.79
N GLY A 216 2.86 13.66 -4.57
CA GLY A 216 3.76 13.52 -5.72
C GLY A 216 3.17 14.25 -6.92
N GLY A 217 3.78 15.32 -7.40
CA GLY A 217 3.22 16.18 -8.44
C GLY A 217 2.72 17.53 -7.95
N THR A 218 2.22 18.31 -8.91
CA THR A 218 1.69 19.66 -8.71
C THR A 218 0.21 19.68 -8.33
N PHE A 219 -0.31 18.57 -7.80
CA PHE A 219 -1.72 18.46 -7.44
C PHE A 219 -2.11 19.48 -6.36
N VAL A 220 -3.14 20.27 -6.63
CA VAL A 220 -3.83 21.10 -5.65
C VAL A 220 -5.19 20.47 -5.35
N PRO A 221 -5.54 20.22 -4.07
CA PRO A 221 -6.86 19.72 -3.68
C PRO A 221 -8.02 20.47 -4.36
N GLY A 222 -8.88 19.71 -5.05
CA GLY A 222 -10.04 20.25 -5.78
C GLY A 222 -9.80 20.56 -7.26
N THR A 223 -8.58 20.34 -7.77
CA THR A 223 -8.23 20.53 -9.18
C THR A 223 -7.58 19.28 -9.77
N SER A 224 -7.77 19.03 -11.06
CA SER A 224 -7.04 17.98 -11.77
C SER A 224 -5.54 18.31 -11.79
N GLY A 225 -4.68 17.31 -11.62
CA GLY A 225 -3.23 17.50 -11.54
C GLY A 225 -2.45 16.31 -12.07
N THR A 226 -1.18 16.53 -12.40
CA THR A 226 -0.27 15.48 -12.88
C THR A 226 0.60 15.00 -11.73
N TYR A 227 0.53 13.70 -11.45
CA TYR A 227 1.51 13.01 -10.63
C TYR A 227 2.88 13.14 -11.29
N ASP A 228 3.88 13.53 -10.50
CA ASP A 228 5.29 13.37 -10.87
C ASP A 228 6.13 13.08 -9.61
N THR A 229 7.43 12.94 -9.81
CA THR A 229 8.41 12.77 -8.72
C THR A 229 9.12 14.07 -8.35
N THR A 230 8.70 15.20 -8.91
CA THR A 230 9.37 16.50 -8.79
C THR A 230 9.16 17.12 -7.42
N THR A 231 7.95 17.00 -6.85
CA THR A 231 7.69 17.40 -5.45
C THR A 231 8.23 16.41 -4.44
N GLY A 232 8.53 15.19 -4.89
CA GLY A 232 9.35 14.25 -4.14
C GLY A 232 8.63 13.34 -3.15
N PHE A 233 9.41 12.84 -2.21
CA PHE A 233 9.06 11.73 -1.31
C PHE A 233 9.30 12.14 0.14
N ALA A 234 8.51 11.59 1.06
CA ALA A 234 8.66 11.77 2.50
C ALA A 234 8.55 10.43 3.26
N TRP A 235 9.23 10.32 4.39
CA TRP A 235 9.26 9.15 5.25
C TRP A 235 9.55 9.52 6.70
N GLN A 236 8.60 9.23 7.57
CA GLN A 236 8.69 9.47 9.00
C GLN A 236 8.91 8.15 9.74
N GLN A 237 10.14 7.96 10.18
CA GLN A 237 10.63 6.71 10.75
C GLN A 237 10.31 6.49 12.24
N THR A 238 9.63 7.43 12.90
CA THR A 238 9.52 7.50 14.38
C THR A 238 8.51 6.51 14.99
N GLY A 239 7.81 5.72 14.18
CA GLY A 239 6.79 4.78 14.64
C GLY A 239 5.49 5.43 15.11
N ALA A 240 5.39 6.75 15.03
CA ALA A 240 4.13 7.45 15.20
C ALA A 240 3.29 7.31 13.91
N ALA A 241 1.98 7.19 14.06
CA ALA A 241 1.07 7.25 12.93
C ALA A 241 1.07 8.66 12.33
N VAL A 242 1.29 8.75 11.02
CA VAL A 242 1.37 10.01 10.28
C VAL A 242 0.25 10.05 9.27
N THR A 243 -0.58 11.09 9.34
CA THR A 243 -1.68 11.28 8.40
C THR A 243 -1.13 11.62 7.02
N ILE A 244 -1.61 10.92 6.02
CA ILE A 244 -1.21 11.09 4.62
C ILE A 244 -2.39 11.43 3.71
N ALA A 245 -3.61 11.10 4.11
CA ALA A 245 -4.81 11.59 3.44
C ALA A 245 -5.97 11.75 4.42
N SER A 246 -6.92 12.62 4.10
CA SER A 246 -8.16 12.78 4.87
C SER A 246 -9.30 13.28 4.01
N SER A 247 -10.54 12.90 4.35
CA SER A 247 -11.75 13.49 3.76
C SER A 247 -12.34 14.63 4.59
N ALA A 248 -11.72 15.01 5.72
CA ALA A 248 -12.25 16.02 6.64
C ALA A 248 -12.41 17.40 5.99
N ALA A 249 -11.55 17.72 5.01
CA ALA A 249 -11.60 18.97 4.25
C ALA A 249 -12.61 18.94 3.09
N SER A 250 -13.22 17.79 2.79
CA SER A 250 -14.29 17.69 1.78
C SER A 250 -15.62 18.17 2.35
N THR A 251 -16.43 18.80 1.50
CA THR A 251 -17.82 19.14 1.82
C THR A 251 -18.69 17.88 1.96
N ILE A 252 -18.32 16.80 1.25
CA ILE A 252 -18.88 15.45 1.42
C ILE A 252 -17.80 14.59 2.06
N LYS A 253 -17.96 14.23 3.33
CA LYS A 253 -16.92 13.56 4.11
C LYS A 253 -16.92 12.03 3.95
N VAL A 254 -18.04 11.49 3.48
CA VAL A 254 -18.22 10.07 3.11
C VAL A 254 -17.31 9.74 1.94
N VAL A 255 -16.57 8.64 2.01
CA VAL A 255 -15.70 8.17 0.93
C VAL A 255 -16.32 6.91 0.33
N ALA A 256 -16.52 6.88 -0.99
CA ALA A 256 -17.14 5.76 -1.68
C ALA A 256 -16.21 5.21 -2.77
N SER A 257 -15.60 4.06 -2.51
CA SER A 257 -14.72 3.35 -3.45
C SER A 257 -13.58 4.20 -4.02
N GLU A 258 -12.93 4.99 -3.18
CA GLU A 258 -11.80 5.82 -3.60
C GLU A 258 -10.49 5.09 -3.37
N ALA A 259 -9.66 4.99 -4.42
CA ALA A 259 -8.36 4.34 -4.34
C ALA A 259 -7.27 5.37 -4.05
N LEU A 260 -6.62 5.30 -2.89
CA LEU A 260 -5.41 6.04 -2.60
C LEU A 260 -4.22 5.35 -3.28
N ILE A 261 -3.53 6.07 -4.14
CA ILE A 261 -2.40 5.56 -4.91
C ILE A 261 -1.12 5.98 -4.20
N ILE A 262 -0.29 5.02 -3.84
CA ILE A 262 0.91 5.22 -3.02
C ILE A 262 2.12 4.77 -3.83
N ARG A 263 3.19 5.56 -3.82
CA ARG A 263 4.43 5.24 -4.51
C ARG A 263 5.60 5.34 -3.55
N PHE A 264 6.43 4.31 -3.57
CA PHE A 264 7.70 4.31 -2.87
C PHE A 264 8.82 4.67 -3.84
N GLY A 265 9.80 5.41 -3.35
CA GLY A 265 10.97 5.81 -4.11
C GLY A 265 12.23 5.59 -3.28
N ALA A 266 13.28 5.16 -3.95
CA ALA A 266 14.62 5.14 -3.41
C ALA A 266 15.60 5.65 -4.47
N ALA A 267 16.65 6.33 -4.04
CA ALA A 267 17.85 6.64 -4.81
C ALA A 267 19.04 6.07 -4.03
N ALA A 268 19.94 5.38 -4.73
CA ALA A 268 21.14 4.82 -4.12
C ALA A 268 22.32 5.79 -4.28
N GLY A 269 23.19 5.84 -3.28
CA GLY A 269 24.48 6.52 -3.36
C GLY A 269 25.56 5.64 -3.98
N VAL A 270 26.71 6.23 -4.31
CA VAL A 270 27.88 5.48 -4.81
C VAL A 270 28.45 4.47 -3.82
N VAL A 271 28.11 4.63 -2.53
CA VAL A 271 28.54 3.75 -1.43
C VAL A 271 27.45 2.80 -0.95
N THR A 272 26.23 2.86 -1.51
CA THR A 272 25.11 1.99 -1.09
C THR A 272 25.40 0.55 -1.51
N PRO A 273 25.54 -0.39 -0.55
CA PRO A 273 25.77 -1.79 -0.86
C PRO A 273 24.62 -2.40 -1.67
N THR A 274 24.94 -3.31 -2.59
CA THR A 274 23.91 -4.09 -3.29
C THR A 274 23.24 -5.07 -2.33
N GLY A 275 21.93 -5.26 -2.44
CA GLY A 275 21.23 -6.24 -1.61
C GLY A 275 19.73 -6.06 -1.64
N SER A 276 19.05 -6.90 -0.86
CA SER A 276 17.62 -6.74 -0.59
C SER A 276 17.45 -5.88 0.66
N TYR A 277 16.62 -4.85 0.53
CA TYR A 277 16.27 -3.94 1.61
C TYR A 277 14.78 -4.04 1.90
N THR A 278 14.42 -4.00 3.17
CA THR A 278 13.04 -4.11 3.61
C THR A 278 12.72 -3.07 4.68
N THR A 279 11.50 -2.56 4.64
CA THR A 279 10.86 -1.85 5.75
C THR A 279 9.43 -2.36 5.88
N SER A 280 8.85 -2.25 7.08
CA SER A 280 7.48 -2.69 7.37
C SER A 280 6.65 -1.50 7.79
N VAL A 281 5.47 -1.37 7.19
CA VAL A 281 4.56 -0.25 7.40
C VAL A 281 3.13 -0.74 7.48
N ASP A 282 2.39 -0.20 8.43
CA ASP A 282 0.95 -0.40 8.56
C ASP A 282 0.22 0.81 7.99
N PHE A 283 -0.79 0.55 7.16
CA PHE A 283 -1.71 1.59 6.70
C PHE A 283 -3.00 1.51 7.50
N ILE A 284 -3.36 2.64 8.12
CA ILE A 284 -4.46 2.73 9.08
C ILE A 284 -5.48 3.71 8.53
N ALA A 285 -6.71 3.24 8.31
CA ALA A 285 -7.83 4.10 7.97
C ALA A 285 -8.77 4.19 9.19
N THR A 286 -8.95 5.39 9.72
CA THR A 286 -9.76 5.65 10.92
C THR A 286 -10.93 6.56 10.57
N PRO A 287 -12.18 6.05 10.65
CA PRO A 287 -13.38 6.89 10.63
C PRO A 287 -13.29 7.97 11.72
N THR A 288 -13.72 9.18 11.39
CA THR A 288 -13.80 10.33 12.30
C THR A 288 -15.22 10.81 12.45
#